data_AF-A0A8A2VJ11-F1
#
_entry.id   AF-A0A8A2VJ11-F1
#
_cell.length_a   1.000
_cell.length_b   1.000
_cell.length_c   1.000
_cell.angle_alpha   90.00
_cell.angle_beta   90.00
_cell.angle_gamma   90.00
#
_symmetry.space_group_name_H-M   'P 1'
#
loop_
_entity.id
_entity.type
_entity.pdbx_description
1 polymer ?
#
loop_
_entity_poly.entity_id
_entity_poly.type
_entity_poly.pdbx_seq_one_letter_code
_entity_poly.pdbx_strand_id
1 'polypeptide(L)'
;MSTESISDRREHIRSVSVTALSALLGVAAAFASVEITGGLPAAEAATDNRTLLLVAGAVLAQFVLYDFTDIYSDDEVGAKHYLFIVFMTFSLWFVTWGILLTTGAAG
;
A
#
# COMPACT_ATOMS: atom_id res chain seq x y z
N MET A 1 26.78 -10.15 23.07
CA MET A 1 25.45 -9.81 23.63
C MET A 1 24.95 -8.41 23.23
N SER A 2 25.79 -7.36 23.15
CA SER A 2 25.32 -6.03 22.71
C SER A 2 25.00 -5.90 21.21
N THR A 3 25.55 -6.77 20.34
CA THR A 3 25.34 -6.71 18.88
C THR A 3 24.05 -7.43 18.43
N GLU A 4 23.67 -8.49 19.14
CA GLU A 4 22.42 -9.26 18.95
C GLU A 4 21.17 -8.40 19.19
N SER A 5 21.13 -7.63 20.29
CA SER A 5 19.98 -6.76 20.57
C SER A 5 19.81 -5.61 19.57
N ILE A 6 20.90 -5.19 18.92
CA ILE A 6 20.90 -4.15 17.88
C ILE A 6 20.43 -4.71 16.54
N SER A 7 20.75 -5.96 16.18
CA SER A 7 20.23 -6.58 14.94
C SER A 7 18.73 -6.84 15.04
N ASP A 8 18.27 -7.38 16.17
CA ASP A 8 16.86 -7.74 16.40
C ASP A 8 15.93 -6.51 16.33
N ARG A 9 16.37 -5.38 16.92
CA ARG A 9 15.64 -4.11 16.81
C ARG A 9 15.53 -3.61 15.37
N ARG A 10 16.60 -3.72 14.58
CA ARG A 10 16.59 -3.26 13.16
C ARG A 10 15.65 -4.10 12.31
N GLU A 11 15.63 -5.41 12.52
CA GLU A 11 14.69 -6.30 11.83
C GLU A 11 13.24 -6.01 12.21
N HIS A 12 12.97 -5.75 13.50
CA HIS A 12 11.65 -5.35 13.95
C HIS A 12 11.19 -4.04 13.31
N ILE A 13 12.01 -2.99 13.35
CA ILE A 13 11.68 -1.68 12.74
C ILE A 13 11.45 -1.83 11.23
N ARG A 14 12.24 -2.64 10.54
CA ARG A 14 12.03 -2.93 9.10
C ARG A 14 10.65 -3.51 8.84
N SER A 15 10.30 -4.60 9.53
CA SER A 15 9.02 -5.28 9.32
C SER A 15 7.81 -4.39 9.64
N VAL A 16 7.89 -3.60 10.73
CA VAL A 16 6.87 -2.63 11.10
C VAL A 16 6.75 -1.53 10.05
N SER A 17 7.86 -1.00 9.56
CA SER A 17 7.86 0.08 8.55
C SER A 17 7.25 -0.38 7.24
N VAL A 18 7.59 -1.58 6.75
CA VAL A 18 7.02 -2.12 5.51
C VAL A 18 5.50 -2.30 5.63
N THR A 19 5.05 -2.80 6.77
CA THR A 19 3.61 -2.98 7.04
C THR A 19 2.89 -1.63 7.14
N ALA A 20 3.46 -0.67 7.88
CA ALA A 20 2.86 0.64 8.07
C ALA A 20 2.80 1.44 6.76
N LEU A 21 3.87 1.46 5.98
CA LEU A 21 3.93 2.16 4.71
C LEU A 21 2.97 1.54 3.68
N SER A 22 2.92 0.21 3.59
CA SER A 22 1.96 -0.47 2.68
C SER A 22 0.51 -0.18 3.04
N ALA A 23 0.19 -0.22 4.33
CA ALA A 23 -1.12 0.16 4.84
C ALA A 23 -1.46 1.63 4.53
N LEU A 24 -0.60 2.57 4.92
CA LEU A 24 -0.86 4.00 4.75
C LEU A 24 -1.00 4.39 3.28
N LEU A 25 -0.21 3.81 2.37
CA LEU A 25 -0.34 4.05 0.94
C LEU A 25 -1.65 3.47 0.37
N GLY A 26 -2.10 2.32 0.83
CA GLY A 26 -3.41 1.77 0.44
C GLY A 26 -4.55 2.73 0.82
N VAL A 27 -4.53 3.26 2.04
CA VAL A 27 -5.51 4.25 2.50
C VAL A 27 -5.41 5.55 1.68
N ALA A 28 -4.21 6.07 1.46
CA ALA A 28 -4.01 7.28 0.65
C ALA A 28 -4.51 7.09 -0.79
N ALA A 29 -4.29 5.92 -1.40
CA ALA A 29 -4.80 5.58 -2.72
C ALA A 29 -6.34 5.53 -2.75
N ALA A 30 -6.99 5.15 -1.65
CA ALA A 30 -8.45 5.14 -1.57
C ALA A 30 -9.01 6.57 -1.57
N PHE A 31 -8.39 7.50 -0.85
CA PHE A 31 -8.74 8.92 -0.91
C PHE A 31 -8.48 9.52 -2.30
N ALA A 32 -7.34 9.20 -2.92
CA ALA A 32 -7.08 9.65 -4.29
C ALA A 32 -8.08 9.04 -5.31
N SER A 33 -8.62 7.86 -5.04
CA SER A 33 -9.70 7.27 -5.84
C SER A 33 -10.99 8.08 -5.73
N VAL A 34 -11.31 8.68 -4.56
CA VAL A 34 -12.44 9.61 -4.37
C VAL A 34 -12.31 10.77 -5.34
N GLU A 35 -11.13 11.40 -5.36
CA GLU A 35 -10.87 12.57 -6.20
C GLU A 35 -10.98 12.27 -7.70
N ILE A 36 -10.60 11.06 -8.12
CA ILE A 36 -10.68 10.63 -9.52
C ILE A 36 -12.13 10.35 -9.95
N THR A 37 -12.93 9.73 -9.10
CA THR A 37 -14.31 9.33 -9.43
C THR A 37 -15.36 10.28 -8.87
N GLY A 38 -14.95 11.44 -8.33
CA GLY A 38 -15.83 12.41 -7.70
C GLY A 38 -16.94 12.85 -8.66
N GLY A 39 -18.19 12.77 -8.19
CA GLY A 39 -19.38 13.10 -8.97
C GLY A 39 -19.96 11.95 -9.79
N LEU A 40 -19.35 10.76 -9.78
CA LEU A 40 -19.97 9.54 -10.34
C LEU A 40 -20.84 8.83 -9.29
N PRO A 41 -21.93 8.17 -9.70
CA PRO A 41 -22.65 7.25 -8.82
C PRO A 41 -21.73 6.13 -8.32
N ALA A 42 -21.91 5.69 -7.08
CA ALA A 42 -21.06 4.68 -6.46
C ALA A 42 -20.92 3.38 -7.29
N ALA A 43 -21.98 2.98 -8.00
CA ALA A 43 -21.96 1.80 -8.87
C ALA A 43 -21.02 1.95 -10.07
N GLU A 44 -20.89 3.16 -10.62
CA GLU A 44 -20.01 3.45 -11.75
C GLU A 44 -18.56 3.62 -11.27
N ALA A 45 -18.37 4.36 -10.17
CA ALA A 45 -17.08 4.56 -9.51
C ALA A 45 -16.43 3.23 -9.07
N ALA A 46 -17.22 2.25 -8.63
CA ALA A 46 -16.74 0.92 -8.25
C ALA A 46 -16.15 0.11 -9.42
N THR A 47 -16.50 0.47 -10.66
CA THR A 47 -16.05 -0.23 -11.87
C THR A 47 -14.97 0.52 -12.66
N ASP A 48 -14.50 1.66 -12.15
CA ASP A 48 -13.52 2.48 -12.86
C ASP A 48 -12.10 1.89 -12.77
N ASN A 49 -11.58 1.43 -13.91
CA ASN A 49 -10.22 0.89 -14.05
C ASN A 49 -9.12 1.90 -13.72
N ARG A 50 -9.39 3.21 -13.74
CA ARG A 50 -8.41 4.25 -13.36
C ARG A 50 -7.99 4.12 -11.91
N THR A 51 -8.94 3.76 -11.02
CA THR A 51 -8.66 3.53 -9.60
C THR A 51 -7.76 2.31 -9.40
N LEU A 52 -7.94 1.26 -10.19
CA LEU A 52 -7.04 0.10 -10.20
C LEU A 52 -5.64 0.44 -10.70
N LEU A 53 -5.53 1.26 -11.76
CA LEU A 53 -4.24 1.74 -12.27
C LEU A 53 -3.50 2.60 -11.25
N LEU A 54 -4.22 3.42 -10.48
CA LEU A 54 -3.66 4.21 -9.38
C LEU A 54 -3.01 3.30 -8.32
N VAL A 55 -3.71 2.23 -7.89
CA VAL A 55 -3.17 1.27 -6.90
C VAL A 55 -1.96 0.54 -7.46
N ALA A 56 -2.01 0.10 -8.72
CA ALA A 56 -0.87 -0.51 -9.37
C ALA A 56 0.34 0.45 -9.40
N GLY A 57 0.12 1.73 -9.70
CA GLY A 57 1.14 2.77 -9.64
C GLY A 57 1.69 2.98 -8.22
N ALA A 58 0.84 3.00 -7.20
CA ALA A 58 1.25 3.11 -5.80
C ALA A 58 2.12 1.92 -5.35
N VAL A 59 1.77 0.71 -5.78
CA VAL A 59 2.58 -0.50 -5.53
C VAL A 59 3.94 -0.40 -6.21
N LEU A 60 4.00 0.03 -7.48
CA LEU A 60 5.28 0.23 -8.17
C LEU A 60 6.14 1.30 -7.49
N ALA A 61 5.54 2.39 -7.01
CA ALA A 61 6.25 3.42 -6.27
C ALA A 61 6.85 2.88 -4.96
N GLN A 62 6.16 1.96 -4.28
CA GLN A 62 6.71 1.29 -3.10
C GLN A 62 7.93 0.44 -3.43
N PHE A 63 7.91 -0.27 -4.56
CA PHE A 63 9.07 -1.07 -4.98
C PHE A 63 10.29 -0.17 -5.22
N VAL A 64 10.11 0.94 -5.93
CA VAL A 64 11.18 1.92 -6.15
C VAL A 64 11.68 2.50 -4.82
N LEU A 65 10.78 2.80 -3.88
CA LEU A 65 11.16 3.36 -2.59
C LEU A 65 11.95 2.37 -1.73
N TYR A 66 11.56 1.09 -1.70
CA TYR A 66 12.28 0.06 -0.95
C TYR A 66 13.61 -0.33 -1.58
N ASP A 67 13.70 -0.31 -2.91
CA ASP A 67 14.96 -0.51 -3.65
C ASP A 67 15.95 0.64 -3.37
N PHE A 68 15.49 1.89 -3.42
CA PHE A 68 16.34 3.06 -3.19
C PHE A 68 16.80 3.22 -1.73
N THR A 69 16.01 2.76 -0.77
CA THR A 69 16.33 2.89 0.67
C THR A 69 17.23 1.79 1.21
N ASP A 70 17.60 0.80 0.37
CA ASP A 70 18.47 -0.33 0.72
C ASP A 70 18.06 -1.01 2.04
N ILE A 71 16.76 -1.01 2.32
CA ILE A 71 16.17 -1.61 3.53
C ILE A 71 16.39 -3.14 3.52
N TYR A 72 16.65 -3.70 2.34
CA TYR A 72 17.07 -5.07 2.11
C TYR A 72 18.49 -5.07 1.55
N SER A 73 19.47 -5.33 2.41
CA SER A 73 20.87 -5.53 2.00
C SER A 73 21.00 -6.78 1.13
N ASP A 74 21.41 -6.66 -0.14
CA ASP A 74 21.93 -7.63 -1.15
C ASP A 74 21.40 -9.09 -1.23
N ASP A 75 20.66 -9.58 -0.24
CA ASP A 75 19.93 -10.84 -0.25
C ASP A 75 18.67 -10.67 -1.09
N GLU A 76 18.43 -11.60 -2.01
CA GLU A 76 17.29 -11.61 -2.90
C GLU A 76 15.99 -11.27 -2.15
N VAL A 77 15.43 -10.10 -2.43
CA VAL A 77 14.10 -9.71 -1.97
C VAL A 77 13.12 -10.74 -2.54
N GLY A 78 12.83 -11.77 -1.76
CA GLY A 78 12.07 -12.92 -2.25
C GLY A 78 10.66 -12.52 -2.67
N ALA A 79 10.06 -13.28 -3.59
CA ALA A 79 8.70 -13.06 -4.12
C ALA A 79 7.63 -12.84 -3.02
N LYS A 80 7.83 -13.41 -1.82
CA LYS A 80 7.00 -13.19 -0.63
C LYS A 80 6.88 -11.72 -0.24
N HIS A 81 7.96 -10.94 -0.30
CA HIS A 81 7.95 -9.53 0.10
C HIS A 81 7.14 -8.69 -0.88
N TYR A 82 7.34 -8.90 -2.18
CA TYR A 82 6.54 -8.25 -3.20
C TYR A 82 5.05 -8.61 -3.08
N LEU A 83 4.73 -9.89 -2.86
CA LEU A 83 3.36 -10.34 -2.64
C LEU A 83 2.74 -9.67 -1.42
N PHE A 84 3.48 -9.60 -0.30
CA PHE A 84 3.01 -8.92 0.91
C PHE A 84 2.68 -7.45 0.66
N ILE A 85 3.56 -6.71 -0.01
CA ILE A 85 3.37 -5.28 -0.29
C ILE A 85 2.16 -5.07 -1.20
N VAL A 86 2.04 -5.86 -2.28
CA VAL A 86 0.91 -5.81 -3.22
C VAL A 86 -0.39 -6.10 -2.47
N PHE A 87 -0.42 -7.20 -1.73
CA PHE A 87 -1.60 -7.66 -1.01
C PHE A 87 -2.05 -6.63 0.03
N MET A 88 -1.13 -6.17 0.89
CA MET A 88 -1.47 -5.22 1.96
C MET A 88 -1.98 -3.89 1.39
N THR A 89 -1.30 -3.34 0.39
CA THR A 89 -1.70 -2.08 -0.24
C THR A 89 -3.06 -2.21 -0.92
N PHE A 90 -3.27 -3.30 -1.67
CA PHE A 90 -4.54 -3.57 -2.35
C PHE A 90 -5.69 -3.79 -1.36
N SER A 91 -5.48 -4.63 -0.33
CA SER A 91 -6.53 -4.93 0.66
C SER A 91 -6.98 -3.68 1.41
N LEU A 92 -6.03 -2.83 1.84
CA LEU A 92 -6.40 -1.64 2.59
C LEU A 92 -7.04 -0.57 1.70
N TRP A 93 -6.56 -0.41 0.46
CA TRP A 93 -7.26 0.38 -0.54
C TRP A 93 -8.70 -0.11 -0.75
N PHE A 94 -8.89 -1.41 -1.03
CA PHE A 94 -10.19 -1.98 -1.37
C PHE A 94 -11.21 -1.81 -0.24
N VAL A 95 -10.80 -2.09 1.00
CA VAL A 95 -11.68 -1.95 2.17
C VAL A 95 -12.02 -0.49 2.43
N THR A 96 -11.03 0.42 2.45
CA THR A 96 -11.30 1.84 2.66
C THR A 96 -12.16 2.42 1.54
N TRP A 97 -11.87 2.07 0.29
CA TRP A 97 -12.63 2.50 -0.87
C TRP A 97 -14.09 2.02 -0.82
N GLY A 98 -14.32 0.74 -0.50
CA GLY A 98 -15.66 0.19 -0.32
C GLY A 98 -16.45 0.88 0.80
N ILE A 99 -15.80 1.24 1.90
CA ILE A 99 -16.44 2.03 2.98
C ILE A 99 -16.82 3.43 2.49
N LEU A 100 -15.94 4.12 1.77
CA LEU A 100 -16.22 5.47 1.25
C LEU A 100 -17.39 5.47 0.24
N LEU A 101 -17.45 4.47 -0.63
CA LEU A 101 -18.54 4.28 -1.59
C LEU A 101 -19.87 3.97 -0.90
N THR A 102 -19.88 3.13 0.12
CA THR A 102 -21.11 2.71 0.82
C THR A 102 -21.65 3.79 1.76
N THR A 103 -20.77 4.61 2.35
CA THR A 103 -21.16 5.74 3.20
C THR A 103 -21.63 6.96 2.40
N GLY A 104 -21.43 6.98 1.08
CA GLY A 104 -21.70 8.14 0.24
C GLY A 104 -20.68 9.26 0.40
N ALA A 105 -19.58 9.04 1.13
CA ALA A 105 -18.50 10.02 1.28
C ALA A 105 -17.72 10.26 -0.03
N ALA A 106 -17.92 9.39 -1.02
CA ALA A 106 -17.32 9.51 -2.35
C ALA A 106 -18.21 10.27 -3.37
N GLY A 107 -19.38 10.77 -2.98
CA GLY A 107 -20.38 11.40 -3.86
C GLY A 107 -20.92 12.73 -3.36
#